data_AF-A0A9Q0FYC5-F1
#
_entry.id   AF-A0A9Q0FYC5-F1
#
_cell.length_a   1.000
_cell.length_b   1.000
_cell.length_c   1.000
_cell.angle_alpha   90.00
_cell.angle_beta   90.00
_cell.angle_gamma   90.00
#
_symmetry.space_group_name_H-M   'P 1'
#
loop_
_entity.id
_entity.type
_entity.pdbx_description
1 polymer ?
#
loop_
_entity_poly.entity_id
_entity_poly.type
_entity_poly.pdbx_seq_one_letter_code
_entity_poly.pdbx_strand_id
1 'polypeptide(L)' 'MYSCKGKHLEFKKVLTAQSQVVAGINYVINLVAGEDGQDSEYKAAVWVKEWENFKKLTSFDLGGPVTT' A
#
# COMPACT_ATOMS: atom_id res chain seq x y z
N MET A 1 13.37 26.95 -1.16
CA MET A 1 13.70 25.59 -0.67
C MET A 1 12.45 24.76 -0.76
N TYR A 2 12.40 23.77 -1.65
CA TYR A 2 11.24 22.87 -1.77
C TYR A 2 11.35 21.81 -0.67
N SER A 3 10.58 21.99 0.40
CA SER A 3 10.40 20.99 1.46
C SER A 3 9.58 19.83 0.90
N CYS A 4 10.22 18.71 0.53
CA CYS A 4 9.48 17.46 0.32
C CYS A 4 9.13 16.88 1.71
N LYS A 5 7.98 17.30 2.27
CA LYS A 5 7.41 16.63 3.43
C LYS A 5 7.05 15.20 3.02
N GLY A 6 7.70 14.21 3.62
CA GLY A 6 7.15 12.85 3.64
C GLY A 6 5.76 12.92 4.27
N LYS A 7 4.76 12.33 3.62
CA LYS A 7 3.39 12.24 4.15
C LYS A 7 3.41 11.23 5.31
N HIS A 8 2.90 11.60 6.48
CA HIS A 8 2.77 10.68 7.61
C HIS A 8 1.44 9.95 7.49
N LEU A 9 1.44 8.85 6.74
CA LEU A 9 0.23 8.06 6.54
C LEU A 9 0.04 7.09 7.71
N GLU A 10 -1.07 7.24 8.43
CA GLU A 10 -1.51 6.26 9.42
C GLU A 10 -2.32 5.17 8.72
N PHE A 11 -1.87 3.92 8.86
CA PHE A 11 -2.65 2.77 8.41
C PHE A 11 -3.94 2.65 9.24
N LYS A 12 -5.10 2.52 8.57
CA LYS A 12 -6.39 2.35 9.24
C LYS A 12 -6.91 0.93 9.10
N LYS A 13 -7.09 0.44 7.87
CA LYS A 13 -7.63 -0.91 7.60
C LYS A 13 -7.27 -1.41 6.21
N VAL A 14 -7.34 -2.73 6.03
CA VAL A 14 -7.34 -3.37 4.70
C VAL A 14 -8.78 -3.48 4.22
N LEU A 15 -9.03 -3.11 2.97
CA LEU A 15 -10.32 -3.31 2.30
C LEU A 15 -10.35 -4.67 1.60
N THR A 16 -9.35 -4.94 0.78
CA THR A 16 -9.22 -6.21 0.05
C THR A 16 -7.75 -6.58 -0.08
N ALA A 17 -7.48 -7.88 -0.12
CA ALA A 17 -6.15 -8.41 -0.38
C ALA A 17 -6.26 -9.61 -1.32
N GLN A 18 -5.42 -9.62 -2.35
CA GLN A 18 -5.33 -10.71 -3.32
C GLN A 18 -3.88 -11.18 -3.42
N SER A 19 -3.69 -12.48 -3.57
CA SER A 19 -2.38 -13.09 -3.80
C SER A 19 -2.29 -13.65 -5.20
N GLN A 20 -1.16 -13.43 -5.86
CA GLN A 20 -0.87 -13.96 -7.20
C GLN A 20 0.50 -14.64 -7.19
N VAL A 21 0.61 -15.82 -7.82
CA VAL A 21 1.88 -16.55 -7.92
C VAL A 21 2.64 -16.09 -9.16
N VAL A 22 3.80 -15.45 -8.96
CA VAL A 22 4.66 -14.90 -10.03
C VAL A 22 6.13 -15.06 -9.64
N ALA A 23 6.67 -16.26 -9.83
CA ALA A 23 8.03 -16.62 -9.36
C ALA A 23 8.29 -16.13 -7.91
N GLY A 24 7.27 -16.32 -7.05
CA GLY A 24 7.09 -15.66 -5.76
C GLY A 24 5.60 -15.46 -5.51
N ILE A 25 5.26 -14.74 -4.45
CA ILE A 25 3.88 -14.30 -4.18
C ILE A 25 3.83 -12.78 -4.31
N ASN A 26 3.00 -12.28 -5.22
CA ASN A 26 2.66 -10.87 -5.33
C ASN A 26 1.34 -10.62 -4.59
N TYR A 27 1.40 -9.83 -3.53
CA TYR A 27 0.24 -9.38 -2.77
C TYR A 27 -0.22 -8.04 -3.31
N VAL A 28 -1.46 -7.98 -3.78
CA VAL A 28 -2.13 -6.72 -4.14
C VAL A 28 -3.13 -6.41 -3.04
N ILE A 29 -2.88 -5.32 -2.32
CA ILE A 29 -3.60 -4.94 -1.11
C ILE A 29 -4.21 -3.57 -1.34
N ASN A 30 -5.54 -3.47 -1.25
CA ASN A 30 -6.23 -2.19 -1.15
C ASN A 30 -6.45 -1.88 0.33
N LEU A 31 -5.97 -0.73 0.79
CA LEU A 31 -5.97 -0.32 2.19
C LEU A 31 -6.39 1.14 2.32
N VAL A 32 -6.90 1.51 3.49
CA VAL A 32 -7.16 2.90 3.84
C VAL A 32 -6.03 3.40 4.72
N ALA A 33 -5.47 4.55 4.34
CA ALA A 33 -4.52 5.27 5.17
C ALA A 33 -4.79 6.77 5.06
N GLY A 34 -4.35 7.54 6.06
CA GLY A 34 -4.66 8.96 6.12
C GLY A 34 -3.92 9.68 7.23
N GLU A 35 -4.03 10.99 7.26
CA GLU A 35 -3.48 11.86 8.30
C GLU A 35 -4.58 12.85 8.70
N ASP A 36 -4.73 13.12 10.00
CA ASP A 36 -5.65 14.15 10.52
C ASP A 36 -7.11 14.07 9.99
N GLY A 37 -7.63 12.84 9.84
CA GLY A 37 -9.01 12.59 9.40
C GLY A 37 -9.24 12.68 7.89
N GLN A 38 -8.19 12.91 7.10
CA GLN A 38 -8.25 12.78 5.64
C GLN A 38 -7.81 11.37 5.22
N ASP A 39 -8.76 10.45 5.29
CA ASP A 39 -8.54 9.07 4.87
C ASP A 39 -8.63 8.94 3.33
N SER A 40 -7.74 8.14 2.76
CA SER A 40 -7.74 7.82 1.34
C SER A 40 -7.49 6.32 1.15
N GLU A 41 -8.06 5.79 0.08
CA GLU A 41 -7.77 4.44 -0.37
C GLU A 41 -6.44 4.43 -1.13
N TYR A 42 -5.62 3.42 -0.83
CA TYR A 42 -4.35 3.14 -1.47
C TYR A 42 -4.33 1.72 -1.96
N LYS A 43 -3.71 1.52 -3.11
CA LYS A 43 -3.40 0.21 -3.67
C LYS A 43 -1.91 -0.03 -3.57
N ALA A 44 -1.53 -1.05 -2.80
CA ALA A 44 -0.15 -1.47 -2.62
C ALA A 44 0.08 -2.82 -3.30
N ALA A 45 1.17 -2.94 -4.06
CA ALA A 45 1.64 -4.22 -4.59
C ALA A 45 2.95 -4.60 -3.91
N VAL A 46 3.01 -5.78 -3.31
CA VAL A 46 4.16 -6.28 -2.54
C VAL A 46 4.58 -7.63 -3.08
N TRP A 47 5.81 -7.72 -3.59
CA TRP A 47 6.38 -8.97 -4.08
C TRP A 47 7.26 -9.62 -3.01
N VAL A 48 6.92 -10.86 -2.68
CA VAL A 48 7.58 -11.68 -1.66
C VAL A 48 8.15 -12.95 -2.28
N LYS A 49 9.42 -13.23 -2.00
CA LYS A 49 10.08 -14.49 -2.32
C LYS A 49 10.73 -15.00 -1.04
N GLU A 50 10.04 -15.91 -0.35
CA GLU A 50 10.45 -16.37 0.99
C GLU A 50 11.81 -17.08 0.97
N TRP A 51 12.09 -17.85 -0.08
CA TRP A 51 13.36 -18.56 -0.25
C TRP A 51 14.58 -17.64 -0.44
N GLU A 52 14.34 -16.38 -0.83
CA GLU A 52 15.39 -15.36 -0.97
C GLU A 52 15.37 -14.34 0.18
N ASN A 53 14.50 -14.52 1.19
CA ASN A 53 14.20 -13.50 2.20
C ASN A 53 13.89 -12.12 1.59
N PHE A 54 13.28 -12.11 0.39
CA PHE A 54 13.04 -10.90 -0.38
C PHE A 54 11.61 -10.42 -0.19
N LYS A 55 11.45 -9.13 0.15
CA LYS A 55 10.17 -8.42 0.20
C LYS A 55 10.36 -7.04 -0.40
N LYS A 56 9.55 -6.68 -1.40
CA LYS A 56 9.63 -5.37 -2.07
C LYS A 56 8.25 -4.83 -2.37
N LEU A 57 8.02 -3.58 -1.96
CA LEU A 57 6.89 -2.79 -2.43
C LEU A 57 7.16 -2.39 -3.88
N THR A 58 6.39 -2.94 -4.82
CA THR A 58 6.55 -2.71 -6.26
C THR A 58 5.69 -1.55 -6.76
N SER A 59 4.54 -1.29 -6.12
CA SER A 59 3.70 -0.11 -6.39
C SER A 59 2.99 0.32 -5.10
N PHE A 60 2.74 1.63 -5.00
CA PHE A 60 1.94 2.24 -3.94
C PHE A 60 1.21 3.44 -4.53
N ASP A 61 -0.01 3.19 -4.97
CA ASP A 61 -0.81 4.14 -5.75
C ASP A 61 -1.99 4.66 -4.93
N LEU A 62 -2.27 5.96 -5.06
CA LEU A 62 -3.46 6.58 -4.47
C LEU A 62 -4.69 6.18 -5.30
N GLY A 63 -5.63 5.47 -4.69
CA GLY A 63 -6.89 5.07 -5.31
C GLY A 63 -7.92 6.20 -5.33
N GLY A 64 -7.98 6.98 -4.25
CA GLY A 64 -8.86 8.15 -4.14
C GLY A 64 -9.26 8.45 -2.69
N PRO A 65 -9.93 9.58 -2.43
CA PRO A 65 -10.47 9.88 -1.11
C PRO A 65 -11.57 8.88 -0.75
N VAL A 66 -11.58 8.39 0.49
CA VAL A 66 -12.71 7.58 0.98
C VAL A 66 -13.83 8.55 1.36
N THR A 67 -14.82 8.72 0.49
CA THR A 67 -16.05 9.44 0.85
C THR A 67 -16.81 8.60 1.86
N THR A 68 -16.96 9.14 3.08
CA THR A 68 -17.73 8.56 4.19
C THR A 68 -19.20 8.40 3.81
#